data_AF-A0A836B4S1-F1
#
_entry.id   AF-A0A836B4S1-F1
#
_cell.length_a   1.000
_cell.length_b   1.000
_cell.length_c   1.000
_cell.angle_alpha   90.00
_cell.angle_beta   90.00
_cell.angle_gamma   90.00
#
_symmetry.space_group_name_H-M   'P 1'
#
loop_
_entity.id
_entity.type
_entity.pdbx_description
1 polymer ?
#
loop_
_entity_poly.entity_id
_entity_poly.type
_entity_poly.pdbx_seq_one_letter_code
_entity_poly.pdbx_strand_id
1 'polypeptide(L)'
;MARSLRGLFSTVAALLVGLVAYGADAQSGNFTTFADFLAAYNGTDLTIFTAALNKTGLTNTIASIGGTVFIPTDAAFASFATSLGLANATALLDLSQDVVAALLKFHVTPRKVDMTTPFFFLGLNLTDAATASEMFSELKTLYTPAGSEKTVYLNVTTNITDWKASTVKSVRAAASLVGNVTVPFTAVGNATVAVISQVMAWWYSSIADAISDNSRLDLLALSLKNNGMWSGLYDEKLSRTLFAPADGAVQSVQTDLTIDMRANSTVAKDMLNYMQAYGINTSANFSADTRANYTYTSIFANQTLTAAQTGANNVSVISKGTVARLAYGTIQVGGPTPRSLIHILSYPVVPTVTNIWTLIKDDPNFSVLVGLFVREGKELERLQGRVVDGQTSVNPQAYTLMAPSNAAFAKFANTYNTVVSNITNLIGASSLGFFLRNHIIVGSYNTNNLTAGVQLTTAGLSSKKVGVTTSGSSIVLEGAKSTATLVAPFNTEVAYGWAYVQVIDFPLVPEEVILPTPGSAGAALPSVVVLLAGLVAALVVMI
;
A
#
# COMPACT_ATOMS: atom_id res chain seq x y z
N MET A 1 44.78 45.15 11.70
CA MET A 1 43.40 45.13 11.12
C MET A 1 43.44 44.16 9.96
N ALA A 2 43.12 42.88 10.12
CA ALA A 2 41.86 42.26 10.54
C ALA A 2 40.94 41.95 9.34
N ARG A 3 40.48 40.69 9.33
CA ARG A 3 39.45 40.03 8.52
C ARG A 3 39.88 39.45 7.17
N SER A 4 39.59 38.19 6.84
CA SER A 4 39.56 36.90 7.55
C SER A 4 39.17 35.88 6.49
N LEU A 5 39.99 34.85 6.28
CA LEU A 5 39.55 33.61 5.66
C LEU A 5 38.45 32.99 6.55
N ARG A 6 37.19 33.08 6.10
CA ARG A 6 36.07 32.28 6.63
C ARG A 6 35.17 31.94 5.45
N GLY A 7 35.27 30.72 4.96
CA GLY A 7 34.41 30.24 3.88
C GLY A 7 34.83 28.89 3.34
N LEU A 8 35.09 27.91 4.21
CA LEU A 8 35.26 26.50 3.81
C LEU A 8 35.21 25.56 5.03
N PHE A 9 34.24 25.76 5.93
CA PHE A 9 33.87 24.77 6.94
C PHE A 9 32.41 24.96 7.29
N SER A 10 31.53 24.15 6.68
CA SER A 10 30.26 23.78 7.28
C SER A 10 29.73 22.51 6.61
N THR A 11 29.68 21.45 7.43
CA THR A 11 28.75 20.32 7.32
C THR A 11 28.89 19.34 6.14
N VAL A 12 30.08 18.74 6.00
CA VAL A 12 30.14 17.28 5.81
C VAL A 12 30.15 16.69 7.21
N ALA A 13 28.99 16.28 7.71
CA ALA A 13 28.91 15.46 8.91
C ALA A 13 29.55 14.11 8.56
N ALA A 14 30.86 14.02 8.76
CA ALA A 14 31.56 12.76 8.83
C ALA A 14 30.88 11.96 9.95
N LEU A 15 30.16 10.92 9.55
CA LEU A 15 29.73 9.84 10.41
C LEU A 15 31.03 9.21 10.94
N LEU A 16 31.54 9.75 12.04
CA LEU A 16 32.60 9.16 12.83
C LEU A 16 31.97 7.92 13.48
N VAL A 17 31.87 6.84 12.72
CA VAL A 17 31.62 5.51 13.28
C VAL A 17 32.74 5.31 14.28
N GLY A 18 32.38 5.30 15.56
CA GLY A 18 33.28 4.91 16.63
C GLY A 18 33.77 3.51 16.32
N LEU A 19 34.93 3.43 15.67
CA LEU A 19 35.75 2.24 15.64
C LEU A 19 36.26 2.10 17.08
N VAL A 20 35.40 1.58 17.95
CA VAL A 20 35.88 0.95 19.17
C VAL A 20 36.80 -0.14 18.64
N ALA A 21 38.11 0.07 18.79
CA ALA A 21 39.09 -0.98 18.64
C ALA A 21 38.69 -2.03 19.68
N TYR A 22 37.84 -2.97 19.27
CA TYR A 22 37.60 -4.19 20.01
C TYR A 22 38.99 -4.80 20.16
N GLY A 23 39.48 -4.84 21.40
CA GLY A 23 40.79 -5.38 21.69
C GLY A 23 40.87 -6.74 21.03
N ALA A 24 41.77 -6.87 20.06
CA ALA A 24 42.09 -8.13 19.41
C ALA A 24 42.85 -9.07 20.36
N ASP A 25 42.48 -9.08 21.65
CA ASP A 25 42.63 -10.26 22.49
C ASP A 25 41.54 -11.23 22.04
N ALA A 26 41.74 -11.78 20.84
CA ALA A 26 41.09 -12.99 20.42
C ALA A 26 41.37 -14.02 21.52
N GLN A 27 40.37 -14.25 22.37
CA GLN A 27 40.33 -15.42 23.22
C GLN A 27 40.46 -16.61 22.26
N SER A 28 41.68 -17.12 22.08
CA SER A 28 41.98 -18.32 21.30
C SER A 28 41.52 -19.54 22.11
N GLY A 29 40.25 -19.53 22.51
CA GLY A 29 39.60 -20.62 23.19
C GLY A 29 39.33 -21.73 22.19
N ASN A 30 39.72 -22.95 22.53
CA ASN A 30 39.20 -24.13 21.84
C ASN A 30 37.73 -24.28 22.23
N PHE A 31 36.82 -23.76 21.42
CA PHE A 31 35.39 -23.90 21.66
C PHE A 31 34.91 -25.27 21.19
N THR A 32 34.40 -26.07 22.12
CA THR A 32 33.90 -27.42 21.86
C THR A 32 32.54 -27.41 21.16
N THR A 33 31.68 -26.44 21.49
CA THR A 33 30.35 -26.32 20.89
C THR A 33 30.03 -24.88 20.48
N PHE A 34 29.09 -24.73 19.55
CA PHE A 34 28.58 -23.43 19.12
C PHE A 34 27.93 -22.65 20.27
N ALA A 35 27.31 -23.36 21.22
CA ALA A 35 26.76 -22.76 22.43
C ALA A 35 27.86 -22.19 23.35
N ASP A 36 29.00 -22.89 23.48
CA ASP A 36 30.14 -22.41 24.28
C ASP A 36 30.73 -21.13 23.67
N PHE A 37 30.86 -21.10 22.34
CA PHE A 37 31.30 -19.91 21.62
C PHE A 37 30.35 -18.73 21.88
N LEU A 38 29.04 -18.94 21.68
CA LEU A 38 28.05 -17.89 21.93
C LEU A 38 28.13 -17.44 23.40
N ALA A 39 28.14 -18.35 24.38
CA ALA A 39 28.21 -17.99 25.80
C ALA A 39 29.46 -17.16 26.15
N ALA A 40 30.61 -17.46 25.54
CA ALA A 40 31.85 -16.71 25.75
C ALA A 40 31.81 -15.28 25.16
N TYR A 41 31.07 -15.07 24.06
CA TYR A 41 30.99 -13.79 23.35
C TYR A 41 29.69 -13.00 23.60
N ASN A 42 28.64 -13.64 24.15
CA ASN A 42 27.33 -13.06 24.41
C ASN A 42 27.35 -11.98 25.51
N GLY A 43 28.48 -11.83 26.22
CA GLY A 43 28.65 -10.82 27.26
C GLY A 43 28.74 -9.38 26.76
N THR A 44 29.00 -9.12 25.47
CA THR A 44 29.19 -7.73 24.99
C THR A 44 28.64 -7.37 23.61
N ASP A 45 28.43 -8.29 22.65
CA ASP A 45 28.08 -7.86 21.27
C ASP A 45 27.32 -8.88 20.39
N LEU A 46 26.81 -9.99 20.94
CA LEU A 46 26.10 -11.04 20.18
C LEU A 46 24.69 -11.38 20.72
N THR A 47 24.11 -10.47 21.51
CA THR A 47 22.85 -10.72 22.21
C THR A 47 21.66 -10.84 21.26
N ILE A 48 21.62 -10.03 20.20
CA ILE A 48 20.54 -10.02 19.21
C ILE A 48 20.59 -11.28 18.35
N PHE A 49 21.78 -11.71 17.93
CA PHE A 49 21.95 -12.95 17.17
C PHE A 49 21.49 -14.18 17.98
N THR A 50 21.89 -14.24 19.25
CA THR A 50 21.50 -15.33 20.17
C THR A 50 19.99 -15.36 20.36
N ALA A 51 19.35 -14.20 20.54
CA ALA A 51 17.90 -14.09 20.65
C ALA A 51 17.19 -14.53 19.35
N ALA A 52 17.72 -14.16 18.18
CA ALA A 52 17.20 -14.57 16.88
C ALA A 52 17.30 -16.10 16.68
N LEU A 53 18.40 -16.73 17.11
CA LEU A 53 18.55 -18.18 17.08
C LEU A 53 17.53 -18.88 17.96
N ASN A 54 17.34 -18.39 19.19
CA ASN A 54 16.34 -18.93 20.11
C ASN A 54 14.92 -18.81 19.55
N LYS A 55 14.58 -17.66 18.95
CA LYS A 55 13.28 -17.44 18.30
C LYS A 55 13.03 -18.42 17.15
N THR A 56 14.05 -18.69 16.35
CA THR A 56 13.91 -19.48 15.11
C THR A 56 14.08 -20.98 15.33
N GLY A 57 14.68 -21.40 16.45
CA GLY A 57 15.00 -22.80 16.73
C GLY A 57 16.17 -23.34 15.90
N LEU A 58 16.97 -22.47 15.27
CA LEU A 58 18.02 -22.89 14.33
C LEU A 58 19.33 -23.36 14.97
N THR A 59 19.49 -23.23 16.29
CA THR A 59 20.72 -23.58 17.01
C THR A 59 21.24 -24.98 16.67
N ASN A 60 20.37 -25.99 16.74
CA ASN A 60 20.72 -27.38 16.43
C ASN A 60 21.01 -27.59 14.94
N THR A 61 20.27 -26.89 14.08
CA THR A 61 20.46 -26.94 12.62
C THR A 61 21.87 -26.45 12.28
N ILE A 62 22.28 -25.31 12.81
CA ILE A 62 23.60 -24.72 12.56
C ILE A 62 24.72 -25.62 13.10
N ALA A 63 24.58 -26.15 14.32
CA ALA A 63 25.57 -27.05 14.92
C ALA A 63 25.75 -28.35 14.11
N SER A 64 24.68 -28.88 13.52
CA SER A 64 24.72 -30.14 12.76
C SER A 64 25.43 -30.04 11.40
N ILE A 65 25.47 -28.84 10.80
CA ILE A 65 25.91 -28.65 9.42
C ILE A 65 27.42 -28.68 9.27
N GLY A 66 28.17 -28.33 10.32
CA GLY A 66 29.65 -28.33 10.29
C GLY A 66 30.25 -27.37 9.27
N GLY A 67 29.51 -26.32 8.90
CA GLY A 67 29.91 -25.34 7.90
C GLY A 67 30.50 -24.06 8.51
N THR A 68 30.39 -22.95 7.78
CA THR A 68 30.82 -21.63 8.27
C THR A 68 29.64 -20.74 8.62
N VAL A 69 29.68 -20.13 9.80
CA VAL A 69 28.67 -19.20 10.33
C VAL A 69 29.25 -17.80 10.44
N PHE A 70 28.59 -16.84 9.81
CA PHE A 70 28.94 -15.43 9.90
C PHE A 70 28.00 -14.74 10.89
N ILE A 71 28.50 -14.29 12.02
CA ILE A 71 27.68 -13.75 13.10
C ILE A 71 27.75 -12.22 13.07
N PRO A 72 26.68 -11.50 12.74
CA PRO A 72 26.67 -10.04 12.87
C PRO A 72 26.71 -9.62 14.33
N THR A 73 27.43 -8.54 14.61
CA THR A 73 27.43 -7.88 15.92
C THR A 73 26.08 -7.23 16.24
N ASP A 74 25.83 -6.90 17.50
CA ASP A 74 24.62 -6.19 17.92
C ASP A 74 24.56 -4.79 17.28
N ALA A 75 25.72 -4.13 17.12
CA ALA A 75 25.84 -2.88 16.37
C ALA A 75 25.49 -3.03 14.86
N ALA A 76 25.85 -4.17 14.26
CA ALA A 76 25.48 -4.49 12.89
C ALA A 76 23.96 -4.65 12.77
N PHE A 77 23.34 -5.37 13.70
CA PHE A 77 21.88 -5.51 13.77
C PHE A 77 21.18 -4.18 14.01
N ALA A 78 21.70 -3.31 14.87
CA ALA A 78 21.15 -1.98 15.08
C ALA A 78 21.18 -1.14 13.80
N SER A 79 22.32 -1.11 13.11
CA SER A 79 22.49 -0.39 11.84
C SER A 79 21.53 -0.92 10.77
N PHE A 80 21.41 -2.25 10.67
CA PHE A 80 20.49 -2.90 9.75
C PHE A 80 19.03 -2.56 10.08
N ALA A 81 18.63 -2.63 11.35
CA ALA A 81 17.29 -2.26 11.80
C ALA A 81 16.96 -0.80 11.46
N THR A 82 17.89 0.13 11.70
CA THR A 82 17.74 1.54 11.30
C THR A 82 17.56 1.68 9.79
N SER A 83 18.31 0.93 8.97
CA SER A 83 18.15 0.94 7.50
C SER A 83 16.78 0.43 7.02
N LEU A 84 16.12 -0.39 7.83
CA LEU A 84 14.75 -0.85 7.61
C LEU A 84 13.69 0.12 8.16
N GLY A 85 14.11 1.21 8.81
CA GLY A 85 13.20 2.16 9.48
C GLY A 85 12.63 1.63 10.80
N LEU A 86 13.26 0.63 11.40
CA LEU A 86 12.87 0.11 12.71
C LEU A 86 13.48 0.96 13.84
N ALA A 87 12.80 1.00 14.98
CA ALA A 87 13.22 1.82 16.11
C ALA A 87 14.55 1.37 16.75
N ASN A 88 14.85 0.07 16.73
CA ASN A 88 16.06 -0.52 17.32
C ASN A 88 16.30 -1.94 16.79
N ALA A 89 17.45 -2.52 17.15
CA ALA A 89 17.82 -3.90 16.77
C ALA A 89 16.81 -4.96 17.25
N THR A 90 16.26 -4.80 18.44
CA THR A 90 15.30 -5.77 19.01
C THR A 90 13.99 -5.85 18.22
N ALA A 91 13.59 -4.78 17.53
CA ALA A 91 12.41 -4.80 16.67
C ALA A 91 12.55 -5.76 15.46
N LEU A 92 13.77 -6.15 15.07
CA LEU A 92 13.97 -7.23 14.09
C LEU A 92 13.41 -8.57 14.62
N LEU A 93 13.43 -8.76 15.93
CA LEU A 93 12.87 -9.94 16.59
C LEU A 93 11.34 -9.90 16.68
N ASP A 94 10.68 -8.83 16.25
CA ASP A 94 9.21 -8.77 16.14
C ASP A 94 8.71 -9.23 14.77
N LEU A 95 9.61 -9.30 13.77
CA LEU A 95 9.30 -9.85 12.43
C LEU A 95 8.87 -11.31 12.53
N SER A 96 8.10 -11.81 11.56
CA SER A 96 7.67 -13.23 11.56
C SER A 96 8.85 -14.18 11.65
N GLN A 97 8.69 -15.30 12.37
CA GLN A 97 9.75 -16.28 12.59
C GLN A 97 10.42 -16.74 11.28
N ASP A 98 9.65 -16.92 10.19
CA ASP A 98 10.18 -17.33 8.89
C ASP A 98 11.16 -16.31 8.29
N VAL A 99 10.89 -15.01 8.45
CA VAL A 99 11.76 -13.93 7.96
C VAL A 99 13.07 -13.90 8.75
N VAL A 100 12.98 -14.04 10.07
CA VAL A 100 14.18 -14.09 10.93
C VAL A 100 14.99 -15.36 10.62
N ALA A 101 14.34 -16.51 10.41
CA ALA A 101 15.00 -17.76 10.05
C ALA A 101 15.70 -17.67 8.68
N ALA A 102 15.06 -17.04 7.69
CA ALA A 102 15.65 -16.77 6.38
C ALA A 102 16.91 -15.90 6.50
N LEU A 103 16.83 -14.82 7.29
CA LEU A 103 17.97 -13.94 7.56
C LEU A 103 19.14 -14.72 8.17
N LEU A 104 18.90 -15.56 9.19
CA LEU A 104 19.95 -16.35 9.82
C LEU A 104 20.54 -17.42 8.90
N LYS A 105 19.72 -18.11 8.09
CA LYS A 105 20.22 -19.09 7.12
C LYS A 105 21.12 -18.45 6.07
N PHE A 106 20.90 -17.19 5.73
CA PHE A 106 21.76 -16.44 4.81
C PHE A 106 23.17 -16.21 5.36
N HIS A 107 23.30 -16.24 6.68
CA HIS A 107 24.57 -16.10 7.39
C HIS A 107 25.33 -17.41 7.58
N VAL A 108 24.79 -18.52 7.09
CA VAL A 108 25.41 -19.83 7.25
C VAL A 108 25.69 -20.41 5.89
N THR A 109 26.86 -21.02 5.75
CA THR A 109 27.29 -21.73 4.54
C THR A 109 27.58 -23.17 4.93
N PRO A 110 27.16 -24.18 4.14
CA PRO A 110 27.42 -25.58 4.47
C PRO A 110 28.89 -25.96 4.27
N ARG A 111 29.67 -25.15 3.57
CA ARG A 111 31.10 -25.36 3.39
C ARG A 111 31.86 -24.82 4.60
N LYS A 112 32.68 -25.66 5.22
CA LYS A 112 33.63 -25.22 6.23
C LYS A 112 34.79 -24.48 5.57
N VAL A 113 34.94 -23.21 5.91
CA VAL A 113 36.10 -22.39 5.57
C VAL A 113 37.13 -22.60 6.67
N ASP A 114 38.28 -23.15 6.31
CA ASP A 114 39.41 -23.35 7.22
C ASP A 114 40.61 -22.54 6.73
N MET A 115 40.96 -21.49 7.48
CA MET A 115 42.10 -20.61 7.20
C MET A 115 43.45 -21.30 7.36
N THR A 116 43.48 -22.48 7.99
CA THR A 116 44.69 -23.31 8.12
C THR A 116 44.96 -24.16 6.88
N THR A 117 44.03 -24.20 5.91
CA THR A 117 44.23 -24.88 4.63
C THR A 117 44.66 -23.90 3.54
N PRO A 118 45.63 -24.24 2.66
CA PRO A 118 46.06 -23.35 1.59
C PRO A 118 44.88 -22.98 0.68
N PHE A 119 44.68 -21.68 0.42
CA PHE A 119 43.58 -21.13 -0.39
C PHE A 119 43.49 -21.71 -1.82
N PHE A 120 44.57 -22.34 -2.33
CA PHE A 120 44.59 -23.05 -3.61
C PHE A 120 43.54 -24.18 -3.70
N PHE A 121 43.16 -24.81 -2.59
CA PHE A 121 42.12 -25.86 -2.58
C PHE A 121 40.69 -25.32 -2.60
N LEU A 122 40.50 -23.99 -2.54
CA LEU A 122 39.18 -23.37 -2.67
C LEU A 122 38.75 -23.15 -4.13
N GLY A 123 39.58 -23.53 -5.12
CA GLY A 123 39.31 -23.30 -6.55
C GLY A 123 39.82 -21.95 -7.06
N LEU A 124 40.72 -21.30 -6.31
CA LEU A 124 41.28 -19.99 -6.65
C LEU A 124 42.55 -20.15 -7.49
N ASN A 125 42.49 -19.73 -8.76
CA ASN A 125 43.63 -19.81 -9.69
C ASN A 125 44.56 -18.61 -9.47
N LEU A 126 45.77 -18.86 -8.96
CA LEU A 126 46.78 -17.84 -8.66
C LEU A 126 47.80 -17.80 -9.81
N THR A 127 47.49 -17.08 -10.89
CA THR A 127 48.38 -17.02 -12.06
C THR A 127 49.16 -15.72 -12.22
N ASP A 128 48.90 -14.65 -11.45
CA ASP A 128 49.70 -13.42 -11.52
C ASP A 128 49.99 -12.81 -10.14
N ALA A 129 51.28 -12.86 -9.76
CA ALA A 129 51.79 -12.44 -8.45
C ALA A 129 51.93 -10.92 -8.25
N ALA A 130 51.53 -10.10 -9.23
CA ALA A 130 51.80 -8.65 -9.21
C ALA A 130 50.64 -7.78 -8.71
N THR A 131 49.41 -8.29 -8.65
CA THR A 131 48.23 -7.52 -8.17
C THR A 131 47.22 -8.42 -7.45
N ALA A 132 47.61 -8.98 -6.30
CA ALA A 132 46.69 -9.68 -5.40
C ALA A 132 45.80 -8.69 -4.63
N SER A 133 45.00 -7.88 -5.33
CA SER A 133 44.21 -6.84 -4.67
C SER A 133 42.95 -7.39 -4.01
N GLU A 134 42.22 -8.33 -4.64
CA GLU A 134 40.99 -8.92 -4.06
C GLU A 134 40.77 -10.32 -4.66
N MET A 135 40.78 -11.36 -3.81
CA MET A 135 40.43 -12.73 -4.21
C MET A 135 39.03 -13.06 -3.69
N PHE A 136 38.14 -13.53 -4.55
CA PHE A 136 36.77 -13.90 -4.19
C PHE A 136 36.56 -15.42 -4.20
N SER A 137 36.28 -16.03 -3.05
CA SER A 137 35.74 -17.39 -2.99
C SER A 137 34.22 -17.33 -2.90
N GLU A 138 33.54 -18.02 -3.81
CA GLU A 138 32.08 -18.19 -3.77
C GLU A 138 31.70 -19.29 -2.78
N LEU A 139 30.86 -18.93 -1.80
CA LEU A 139 30.30 -19.83 -0.81
C LEU A 139 28.79 -19.82 -0.91
N LYS A 140 28.19 -20.97 -1.18
CA LYS A 140 26.73 -21.12 -1.16
C LYS A 140 26.23 -20.97 0.27
N THR A 141 25.14 -20.25 0.49
CA THR A 141 24.47 -20.16 1.80
C THR A 141 23.53 -21.33 2.01
N LEU A 142 23.09 -21.56 3.24
CA LEU A 142 21.98 -22.46 3.55
C LEU A 142 20.62 -21.91 3.12
N TYR A 143 20.60 -20.67 2.62
CA TYR A 143 19.38 -20.02 2.22
C TYR A 143 19.16 -20.21 0.71
N THR A 144 18.18 -21.07 0.39
CA THR A 144 17.84 -21.45 -1.00
C THR A 144 16.36 -21.18 -1.29
N PRO A 145 15.94 -19.90 -1.41
CA PRO A 145 14.58 -19.58 -1.80
C PRO A 145 14.35 -20.06 -3.25
N ALA A 146 13.20 -20.68 -3.49
CA ALA A 146 12.77 -21.14 -4.82
C ALA A 146 13.80 -22.01 -5.58
N GLY A 147 14.66 -22.75 -4.86
CA GLY A 147 15.68 -23.63 -5.47
C GLY A 147 16.90 -22.91 -6.05
N SER A 148 17.02 -21.59 -5.86
CA SER A 148 18.21 -20.84 -6.28
C SER A 148 19.17 -20.68 -5.10
N GLU A 149 20.35 -21.29 -5.19
CA GLU A 149 21.41 -21.12 -4.20
C GLU A 149 21.88 -19.66 -4.17
N LYS A 150 22.01 -19.09 -2.98
CA LYS A 150 22.57 -17.74 -2.80
C LYS A 150 24.03 -17.82 -2.42
N THR A 151 24.81 -16.82 -2.80
CA THR A 151 26.26 -16.85 -2.69
C THR A 151 26.79 -15.71 -1.82
N VAL A 152 27.76 -16.05 -0.97
CA VAL A 152 28.62 -15.16 -0.21
C VAL A 152 30.00 -15.19 -0.83
N TYR A 153 30.57 -14.02 -1.02
CA TYR A 153 31.94 -13.83 -1.48
C TYR A 153 32.83 -13.47 -0.29
N LEU A 154 33.93 -14.18 -0.12
CA LEU A 154 34.98 -13.79 0.82
C LEU A 154 36.00 -12.91 0.13
N ASN A 155 36.34 -11.75 0.69
CA ASN A 155 37.48 -10.95 0.23
C ASN A 155 38.66 -11.16 1.18
N VAL A 156 39.70 -11.83 0.67
CA VAL A 156 40.88 -12.21 1.44
C VAL A 156 42.06 -11.33 1.05
N THR A 157 42.71 -10.71 2.04
CA THR A 157 44.03 -10.11 1.83
C THR A 157 45.07 -11.18 2.14
N THR A 158 45.69 -11.72 1.11
CA THR A 158 46.72 -12.74 1.24
C THR A 158 48.10 -12.10 1.42
N ASN A 159 48.90 -12.68 2.31
CA ASN A 159 50.34 -12.43 2.33
C ASN A 159 50.99 -13.58 1.54
N ILE A 160 51.47 -13.31 0.32
CA ILE A 160 52.00 -14.35 -0.58
C ILE A 160 53.24 -15.04 0.02
N THR A 161 54.02 -14.32 0.84
CA THR A 161 55.23 -14.85 1.49
C THR A 161 54.94 -15.68 2.74
N ASP A 162 53.79 -15.50 3.38
CA ASP A 162 53.33 -16.31 4.51
C ASP A 162 51.81 -16.47 4.45
N TRP A 163 51.34 -17.50 3.74
CA TRP A 163 49.91 -17.72 3.57
C TRP A 163 49.20 -18.00 4.89
N LYS A 164 49.91 -18.48 5.93
CA LYS A 164 49.38 -18.66 7.28
C LYS A 164 49.15 -17.32 7.99
N ALA A 165 49.78 -16.25 7.53
CA ALA A 165 49.52 -14.88 7.95
C ALA A 165 48.42 -14.18 7.12
N SER A 166 47.77 -14.88 6.17
CA SER A 166 46.65 -14.32 5.42
C SER A 166 45.46 -14.08 6.34
N THR A 167 44.81 -12.93 6.19
CA THR A 167 43.63 -12.56 6.98
C THR A 167 42.46 -12.27 6.03
N VAL A 168 41.28 -12.82 6.35
CA VAL A 168 40.05 -12.41 5.68
C VAL A 168 39.71 -11.03 6.21
N LYS A 169 39.74 -10.01 5.35
CA LYS A 169 39.39 -8.64 5.77
C LYS A 169 37.88 -8.44 5.79
N SER A 170 37.17 -9.05 4.84
CA SER A 170 35.75 -8.83 4.73
C SER A 170 34.99 -9.96 4.04
N VAL A 171 33.69 -9.97 4.32
CA VAL A 171 32.69 -10.88 3.78
C VAL A 171 31.64 -10.04 3.08
N ARG A 172 31.30 -10.41 1.85
CA ARG A 172 30.32 -9.70 1.03
C ARG A 172 29.31 -10.69 0.47
N ALA A 173 28.04 -10.55 0.79
CA ALA A 173 27.01 -11.21 0.00
C ALA A 173 26.84 -10.51 -1.36
N ALA A 174 26.48 -11.23 -2.43
CA ALA A 174 26.44 -10.74 -3.83
C ALA A 174 25.87 -9.32 -4.03
N ALA A 175 24.91 -8.93 -3.21
CA ALA A 175 24.29 -7.62 -3.27
C ALA A 175 24.40 -6.80 -1.95
N SER A 176 25.01 -7.32 -0.88
CA SER A 176 25.13 -6.65 0.43
C SER A 176 26.38 -5.78 0.55
N LEU A 177 26.39 -4.89 1.53
CA LEU A 177 27.56 -4.10 1.91
C LEU A 177 28.65 -5.04 2.46
N VAL A 178 29.90 -4.57 2.41
CA VAL A 178 31.09 -5.31 2.85
C VAL A 178 31.12 -5.36 4.37
N GLY A 179 30.81 -6.51 4.96
CA GLY A 179 30.97 -6.73 6.39
C GLY A 179 32.44 -6.99 6.69
N ASN A 180 33.07 -6.11 7.47
CA ASN A 180 34.43 -6.37 7.94
C ASN A 180 34.39 -7.52 8.95
N VAL A 181 35.34 -8.44 8.84
CA VAL A 181 35.49 -9.52 9.81
C VAL A 181 36.13 -8.92 11.06
N THR A 182 35.38 -8.87 12.16
CA THR A 182 35.83 -8.27 13.42
C THR A 182 36.50 -9.28 14.34
N VAL A 183 36.09 -10.54 14.25
CA VAL A 183 36.76 -11.68 14.90
C VAL A 183 37.23 -12.63 13.80
N PRO A 184 38.53 -13.01 13.77
CA PRO A 184 39.03 -14.00 12.83
C PRO A 184 38.20 -15.28 12.84
N PHE A 185 38.28 -16.04 11.76
CA PHE A 185 37.60 -17.34 11.65
C PHE A 185 38.08 -18.28 12.77
N THR A 186 37.19 -18.60 13.69
CA THR A 186 37.44 -19.42 14.87
C THR A 186 36.81 -20.78 14.70
N ALA A 187 37.58 -21.84 14.91
CA ALA A 187 37.05 -23.20 14.89
C ALA A 187 36.16 -23.44 16.13
N VAL A 188 34.97 -23.98 15.91
CA VAL A 188 34.01 -24.28 16.97
C VAL A 188 33.40 -25.67 16.71
N GLY A 189 33.93 -26.68 17.38
CA GLY A 189 33.59 -28.08 17.09
C GLY A 189 33.80 -28.43 15.61
N ASN A 190 32.73 -28.86 14.92
CA ASN A 190 32.76 -29.16 13.49
C ASN A 190 32.64 -27.91 12.59
N ALA A 191 32.22 -26.76 13.10
CA ALA A 191 31.98 -25.53 12.34
C ALA A 191 33.15 -24.53 12.41
N THR A 192 33.09 -23.50 11.56
CA THR A 192 33.92 -22.30 11.68
C THR A 192 33.03 -21.07 11.86
N VAL A 193 33.39 -20.18 12.77
CA VAL A 193 32.61 -18.97 13.08
C VAL A 193 33.43 -17.74 12.77
N ALA A 194 32.82 -16.74 12.13
CA ALA A 194 33.41 -15.42 11.92
C ALA A 194 32.42 -14.34 12.39
N VAL A 195 32.87 -13.40 13.21
CA VAL A 195 32.02 -12.27 13.60
C VAL A 195 32.20 -11.15 12.58
N ILE A 196 31.10 -10.55 12.13
CA ILE A 196 31.08 -9.55 11.07
C ILE A 196 30.42 -8.25 11.52
N SER A 197 30.90 -7.12 11.01
CA SER A 197 30.43 -5.78 11.39
C SER A 197 29.15 -5.34 10.67
N GLN A 198 28.55 -6.19 9.83
CA GLN A 198 27.34 -5.89 9.08
C GLN A 198 26.44 -7.12 8.98
N VAL A 199 25.12 -6.90 8.96
CA VAL A 199 24.16 -7.97 8.66
C VAL A 199 24.20 -8.23 7.17
N MET A 200 24.48 -9.47 6.78
CA MET A 200 24.30 -9.91 5.41
C MET A 200 22.80 -10.02 5.13
N ALA A 201 22.30 -9.08 4.37
CA ALA A 201 20.93 -9.12 3.87
C ALA A 201 20.92 -9.59 2.42
N TRP A 202 19.96 -10.48 2.13
CA TRP A 202 19.49 -10.66 0.77
C TRP A 202 18.56 -9.50 0.42
N TRP A 203 18.79 -8.91 -0.75
CA TRP A 203 17.85 -7.97 -1.35
C TRP A 203 17.36 -8.65 -2.61
N TYR A 204 16.09 -8.46 -2.90
CA TYR A 204 15.55 -8.85 -4.18
C TYR A 204 16.16 -7.98 -5.26
N SER A 205 16.67 -8.59 -6.33
CA SER A 205 17.23 -7.85 -7.45
C SER A 205 16.15 -7.02 -8.17
N SER A 206 14.93 -7.54 -8.14
CA SER A 206 13.77 -7.02 -8.84
C SER A 206 12.47 -7.17 -8.03
N ILE A 207 11.42 -6.45 -8.43
CA ILE A 207 10.09 -6.54 -7.78
C ILE A 207 9.50 -7.93 -8.04
N ALA A 208 9.72 -8.50 -9.23
CA ALA A 208 9.22 -9.83 -9.59
C ALA A 208 9.81 -10.94 -8.70
N ASP A 209 11.11 -10.87 -8.37
CA ASP A 209 11.73 -11.83 -7.44
C ASP A 209 11.09 -11.72 -6.04
N ALA A 210 10.92 -10.49 -5.55
CA ALA A 210 10.34 -10.22 -4.24
C ALA A 210 8.90 -10.75 -4.11
N ILE A 211 8.12 -10.63 -5.17
CA ILE A 211 6.76 -11.18 -5.23
C ILE A 211 6.81 -12.71 -5.30
N SER A 212 7.69 -13.29 -6.13
CA SER A 212 7.75 -14.74 -6.34
C SER A 212 8.17 -15.52 -5.09
N ASP A 213 9.02 -14.93 -4.26
CA ASP A 213 9.49 -15.54 -3.02
C ASP A 213 8.50 -15.32 -1.85
N ASN A 214 7.40 -14.60 -2.07
CA ASN A 214 6.40 -14.33 -1.04
C ASN A 214 5.06 -15.01 -1.36
N SER A 215 4.80 -16.13 -0.68
CA SER A 215 3.60 -16.95 -0.87
C SER A 215 2.27 -16.28 -0.49
N ARG A 216 2.28 -15.02 -0.04
CA ARG A 216 1.07 -14.22 0.21
C ARG A 216 0.70 -13.35 -0.98
N LEU A 217 1.52 -13.33 -2.02
CA LEU A 217 1.38 -12.53 -3.22
C LEU A 217 1.23 -13.41 -4.47
N ASP A 218 0.91 -14.70 -4.32
CA ASP A 218 0.82 -15.65 -5.42
C ASP A 218 -0.28 -15.26 -6.42
N LEU A 219 -1.43 -14.79 -5.93
CA LEU A 219 -2.54 -14.31 -6.76
C LEU A 219 -2.23 -12.97 -7.41
N LEU A 220 -1.47 -12.11 -6.74
CA LEU A 220 -0.96 -10.88 -7.35
C LEU A 220 0.03 -11.21 -8.48
N ALA A 221 0.94 -12.15 -8.25
CA ALA A 221 1.90 -12.62 -9.25
C ALA A 221 1.18 -13.17 -10.49
N LEU A 222 0.17 -14.01 -10.28
CA LEU A 222 -0.68 -14.53 -11.35
C LEU A 222 -1.41 -13.40 -12.09
N SER A 223 -1.94 -12.42 -11.37
CA SER A 223 -2.63 -11.26 -11.96
C SER A 223 -1.72 -10.44 -12.85
N LEU A 224 -0.49 -10.15 -12.39
CA LEU A 224 0.52 -9.42 -13.14
C LEU A 224 0.99 -10.20 -14.39
N LYS A 225 1.15 -11.53 -14.28
CA LYS A 225 1.51 -12.42 -15.39
C LYS A 225 0.42 -12.44 -16.47
N ASN A 226 -0.83 -12.69 -16.08
CA ASN A 226 -1.96 -12.76 -17.01
C ASN A 226 -2.22 -11.43 -17.73
N ASN A 227 -1.88 -10.31 -17.10
CA ASN A 227 -2.05 -8.97 -17.67
C ASN A 227 -0.81 -8.46 -18.41
N GLY A 228 0.24 -9.28 -18.57
CA GLY A 228 1.45 -8.94 -19.33
C GLY A 228 2.35 -7.89 -18.69
N MET A 229 2.20 -7.66 -17.38
CA MET A 229 2.94 -6.64 -16.62
C MET A 229 4.18 -7.21 -15.91
N TRP A 230 4.26 -8.54 -15.82
CA TRP A 230 5.29 -9.24 -15.04
C TRP A 230 6.73 -8.98 -15.52
N SER A 231 6.96 -8.96 -16.83
CA SER A 231 8.31 -8.81 -17.40
C SER A 231 8.97 -7.48 -17.04
N GLY A 232 8.18 -6.39 -16.98
CA GLY A 232 8.67 -5.07 -16.59
C GLY A 232 9.13 -4.99 -15.13
N LEU A 233 8.66 -5.91 -14.27
CA LEU A 233 9.03 -5.96 -12.85
C LEU A 233 10.36 -6.66 -12.58
N TYR A 234 10.98 -7.28 -13.59
CA TYR A 234 12.36 -7.81 -13.53
C TYR A 234 13.43 -6.74 -13.75
N ASP A 235 13.07 -5.53 -14.21
CA ASP A 235 14.05 -4.46 -14.38
C ASP A 235 14.64 -4.07 -13.03
N GLU A 236 15.90 -4.44 -12.81
CA GLU A 236 16.62 -4.12 -11.59
C GLU A 236 16.69 -2.61 -11.36
N LYS A 237 16.71 -1.80 -12.43
CA LYS A 237 16.79 -0.33 -12.33
C LYS A 237 15.44 0.32 -12.04
N LEU A 238 14.36 -0.47 -11.99
CA LEU A 238 13.03 0.05 -11.73
C LEU A 238 12.97 0.72 -10.35
N SER A 239 12.48 1.96 -10.33
CA SER A 239 12.19 2.70 -9.10
C SER A 239 10.71 2.96 -8.95
N ARG A 240 10.07 2.13 -8.13
CA ARG A 240 8.63 2.11 -7.90
C ARG A 240 8.29 1.75 -6.46
N THR A 241 7.14 2.24 -6.02
CA THR A 241 6.47 1.73 -4.83
C THR A 241 5.26 0.92 -5.29
N LEU A 242 5.24 -0.36 -4.97
CA LEU A 242 4.12 -1.26 -5.26
C LEU A 242 3.27 -1.44 -4.01
N PHE A 243 1.99 -1.13 -4.12
CA PHE A 243 0.98 -1.43 -3.11
C PHE A 243 0.37 -2.80 -3.40
N ALA A 244 1.05 -3.85 -2.97
CA ALA A 244 0.75 -5.24 -3.32
C ALA A 244 -0.42 -5.79 -2.47
N PRO A 245 -1.60 -6.06 -3.03
CA PRO A 245 -2.66 -6.75 -2.28
C PRO A 245 -2.23 -8.18 -1.96
N ALA A 246 -2.41 -8.59 -0.71
CA ALA A 246 -2.26 -9.99 -0.33
C ALA A 246 -3.30 -10.88 -1.04
N ASP A 247 -3.09 -12.19 -1.06
CA ASP A 247 -3.99 -13.13 -1.75
C ASP A 247 -5.45 -13.03 -1.26
N GLY A 248 -5.66 -12.92 0.05
CA GLY A 248 -6.99 -12.69 0.61
C GLY A 248 -7.61 -11.37 0.11
N ALA A 249 -6.80 -10.33 -0.06
CA ALA A 249 -7.24 -9.04 -0.58
C ALA A 249 -7.64 -9.12 -2.07
N VAL A 250 -6.88 -9.86 -2.88
CA VAL A 250 -7.21 -10.11 -4.29
C VAL A 250 -8.53 -10.87 -4.41
N GLN A 251 -8.75 -11.87 -3.55
CA GLN A 251 -10.02 -12.62 -3.49
C GLN A 251 -11.20 -11.73 -3.07
N SER A 252 -11.01 -10.86 -2.07
CA SER A 252 -12.06 -9.95 -1.60
C SER A 252 -12.56 -9.02 -2.69
N VAL A 253 -11.70 -8.54 -3.60
CA VAL A 253 -12.20 -7.73 -4.72
C VAL A 253 -13.04 -8.52 -5.71
N GLN A 254 -12.74 -9.80 -5.92
CA GLN A 254 -13.59 -10.63 -6.74
C GLN A 254 -14.97 -10.83 -6.11
N THR A 255 -15.05 -10.98 -4.77
CA THR A 255 -16.33 -11.15 -4.07
C THR A 255 -17.10 -9.84 -3.93
N ASP A 256 -16.41 -8.76 -3.59
CA ASP A 256 -17.03 -7.50 -3.18
C ASP A 256 -17.36 -6.62 -4.39
N LEU A 257 -16.50 -6.63 -5.41
CA LEU A 257 -16.63 -5.78 -6.59
C LEU A 257 -16.96 -6.56 -7.85
N THR A 258 -17.00 -7.90 -7.80
CA THR A 258 -17.20 -8.76 -9.00
C THR A 258 -16.08 -8.59 -10.04
N ILE A 259 -14.91 -8.10 -9.62
CA ILE A 259 -13.76 -7.88 -10.50
C ILE A 259 -12.75 -9.00 -10.29
N ASP A 260 -12.47 -9.78 -11.33
CA ASP A 260 -11.36 -10.73 -11.30
C ASP A 260 -10.06 -10.04 -11.75
N MET A 261 -9.21 -9.66 -10.78
CA MET A 261 -7.90 -9.06 -11.06
C MET A 261 -6.96 -9.98 -11.84
N ARG A 262 -7.23 -11.30 -11.85
CA ARG A 262 -6.43 -12.28 -12.58
C ARG A 262 -6.83 -12.37 -14.05
N ALA A 263 -8.01 -11.88 -14.40
CA ALA A 263 -8.46 -11.87 -15.78
C ALA A 263 -7.63 -10.88 -16.60
N ASN A 264 -7.26 -11.25 -17.82
CA ASN A 264 -6.65 -10.32 -18.77
C ASN A 264 -7.73 -9.35 -19.28
N SER A 265 -7.90 -8.25 -18.56
CA SER A 265 -8.94 -7.26 -18.83
C SER A 265 -8.41 -5.84 -18.62
N THR A 266 -9.02 -4.85 -19.28
CA THR A 266 -8.65 -3.44 -19.07
C THR A 266 -8.82 -3.03 -17.60
N VAL A 267 -9.90 -3.46 -16.95
CA VAL A 267 -10.17 -3.18 -15.53
C VAL A 267 -9.07 -3.73 -14.63
N ALA A 268 -8.66 -4.99 -14.83
CA ALA A 268 -7.59 -5.58 -14.06
C ALA A 268 -6.25 -4.85 -14.27
N LYS A 269 -5.92 -4.48 -15.52
CA LYS A 269 -4.72 -3.69 -15.84
C LYS A 269 -4.75 -2.32 -15.17
N ASP A 270 -5.88 -1.65 -15.18
CA ASP A 270 -6.05 -0.34 -14.57
C ASP A 270 -5.87 -0.43 -13.05
N MET A 271 -6.43 -1.45 -12.40
CA MET A 271 -6.17 -1.73 -10.98
C MET A 271 -4.69 -1.98 -10.68
N LEU A 272 -4.06 -2.87 -11.45
CA LEU A 272 -2.65 -3.23 -11.27
C LEU A 272 -1.71 -2.04 -11.52
N ASN A 273 -2.02 -1.20 -12.50
CA ASN A 273 -1.33 0.07 -12.71
C ASN A 273 -1.61 1.04 -11.56
N TYR A 274 -2.84 1.09 -11.07
CA TYR A 274 -3.19 2.05 -10.03
C TYR A 274 -2.43 1.81 -8.74
N MET A 275 -2.19 0.54 -8.39
CA MET A 275 -1.42 0.11 -7.23
C MET A 275 0.09 0.34 -7.32
N GLN A 276 0.59 0.90 -8.42
CA GLN A 276 2.00 1.23 -8.59
C GLN A 276 2.19 2.74 -8.59
N ALA A 277 3.10 3.24 -7.75
CA ALA A 277 3.45 4.66 -7.68
C ALA A 277 4.89 4.91 -8.13
N TYR A 278 5.13 6.10 -8.69
CA TYR A 278 6.47 6.54 -9.06
C TYR A 278 7.36 6.76 -7.83
N GLY A 279 8.65 6.37 -7.94
CA GLY A 279 9.67 6.60 -6.91
C GLY A 279 9.60 5.67 -5.69
N ILE A 280 10.55 5.88 -4.76
CA ILE A 280 10.67 5.15 -3.49
C ILE A 280 9.93 5.91 -2.41
N ASN A 281 8.88 5.32 -1.86
CA ASN A 281 8.11 5.90 -0.77
C ASN A 281 8.22 5.01 0.47
N THR A 282 9.21 5.31 1.32
CA THR A 282 9.50 4.53 2.52
C THR A 282 8.37 4.64 3.53
N SER A 283 8.17 3.59 4.32
CA SER A 283 7.25 3.67 5.46
C SER A 283 7.75 4.62 6.55
N ALA A 284 9.06 4.89 6.61
CA ALA A 284 9.67 5.90 7.46
C ALA A 284 9.26 7.34 7.09
N ASN A 285 8.78 7.58 5.86
CA ASN A 285 8.15 8.85 5.51
C ASN A 285 6.80 9.00 6.22
N PHE A 286 6.13 7.92 6.65
CA PHE A 286 5.01 7.99 7.59
C PHE A 286 5.55 8.19 9.01
N SER A 287 6.21 9.32 9.27
CA SER A 287 6.68 9.61 10.62
C SER A 287 5.47 9.84 11.53
N ALA A 288 5.51 9.24 12.73
CA ALA A 288 4.46 9.30 13.74
C ALA A 288 4.10 10.73 14.21
N ASP A 289 4.86 11.75 13.78
CA ASP A 289 4.82 13.11 14.31
C ASP A 289 4.09 14.11 13.39
N THR A 290 3.66 13.71 12.19
CA THR A 290 2.83 14.57 11.35
C THR A 290 1.60 13.83 10.84
N ARG A 291 0.41 14.33 11.21
CA ARG A 291 -0.90 13.91 10.64
C ARG A 291 -1.02 14.25 9.14
N ALA A 292 0.09 14.37 8.42
CA ALA A 292 0.14 14.75 7.03
C ALA A 292 -0.26 13.55 6.17
N ASN A 293 -1.27 13.74 5.35
CA ASN A 293 -1.61 12.83 4.27
C ASN A 293 -0.49 12.90 3.22
N TYR A 294 0.17 11.78 2.95
CA TYR A 294 1.14 11.66 1.88
C TYR A 294 0.41 11.37 0.58
N THR A 295 0.74 12.08 -0.49
CA THR A 295 0.16 11.85 -1.81
C THR A 295 1.20 11.23 -2.73
N TYR A 296 0.80 10.20 -3.45
CA TYR A 296 1.61 9.50 -4.43
C TYR A 296 0.96 9.59 -5.79
N THR A 297 1.76 9.82 -6.82
CA THR A 297 1.30 9.72 -8.20
C THR A 297 1.40 8.27 -8.66
N SER A 298 0.23 7.68 -8.92
CA SER A 298 0.09 6.37 -9.51
C SER A 298 0.53 6.37 -10.99
N ILE A 299 1.02 5.23 -11.49
CA ILE A 299 1.30 5.08 -12.92
C ILE A 299 0.00 5.00 -13.75
N PHE A 300 -1.14 4.71 -13.13
CA PHE A 300 -2.44 4.78 -13.80
C PHE A 300 -2.86 6.23 -13.98
N ALA A 301 -2.67 6.74 -15.20
CA ALA A 301 -3.09 8.08 -15.63
C ALA A 301 -2.67 9.22 -14.67
N ASN A 302 -1.54 9.05 -13.96
CA ASN A 302 -1.04 9.99 -12.95
C ASN A 302 -2.05 10.32 -11.83
N GLN A 303 -2.95 9.38 -11.51
CA GLN A 303 -3.92 9.57 -10.45
C GLN A 303 -3.27 9.59 -9.06
N THR A 304 -3.88 10.29 -8.11
CA THR A 304 -3.34 10.44 -6.76
C THR A 304 -3.83 9.33 -5.84
N LEU A 305 -2.87 8.62 -5.22
CA LEU A 305 -3.07 7.77 -4.05
C LEU A 305 -2.73 8.57 -2.80
N THR A 306 -3.56 8.49 -1.76
CA THR A 306 -3.25 9.14 -0.49
C THR A 306 -2.91 8.08 0.54
N ALA A 307 -1.81 8.19 1.27
CA ALA A 307 -1.52 7.35 2.41
C ALA A 307 -1.45 8.18 3.69
N ALA A 308 -2.08 7.67 4.73
CA ALA A 308 -2.18 8.33 6.03
C ALA A 308 -1.82 7.34 7.13
N GLN A 309 -1.07 7.80 8.12
CA GLN A 309 -0.80 7.02 9.32
C GLN A 309 -2.00 7.12 10.27
N THR A 310 -2.68 6.00 10.48
CA THR A 310 -3.84 5.82 11.36
C THR A 310 -3.44 5.20 12.70
N GLY A 311 -2.37 5.69 13.31
CA GLY A 311 -1.82 5.21 14.58
C GLY A 311 -0.35 4.77 14.47
N ALA A 312 0.28 4.46 15.61
CA ALA A 312 1.73 4.26 15.71
C ALA A 312 2.30 3.27 14.66
N ASN A 313 1.54 2.23 14.31
CA ASN A 313 1.99 1.17 13.40
C ASN A 313 1.02 0.86 12.26
N ASN A 314 0.05 1.73 11.97
CA ASN A 314 -1.01 1.41 11.03
C ASN A 314 -1.08 2.44 9.90
N VAL A 315 -0.53 2.09 8.74
CA VAL A 315 -0.60 2.92 7.54
C VAL A 315 -1.82 2.51 6.74
N SER A 316 -2.68 3.48 6.44
CA SER A 316 -3.85 3.32 5.59
C SER A 316 -3.60 4.03 4.26
N VAL A 317 -3.71 3.29 3.16
CA VAL A 317 -3.73 3.83 1.80
C VAL A 317 -5.19 4.04 1.41
N ILE A 318 -5.54 5.30 1.21
CA ILE A 318 -6.87 5.78 0.88
C ILE A 318 -6.89 6.09 -0.62
N SER A 319 -7.85 5.50 -1.31
CA SER A 319 -8.16 5.80 -2.69
C SER A 319 -9.66 5.84 -2.90
N LYS A 320 -10.19 7.00 -3.31
CA LYS A 320 -11.57 7.18 -3.81
C LYS A 320 -12.61 6.28 -3.14
N GLY A 321 -12.72 6.37 -1.82
CA GLY A 321 -13.70 5.63 -1.01
C GLY A 321 -13.26 4.24 -0.50
N THR A 322 -12.08 3.76 -0.90
CA THR A 322 -11.47 2.52 -0.40
C THR A 322 -10.31 2.83 0.53
N VAL A 323 -10.31 2.19 1.70
CA VAL A 323 -9.22 2.29 2.68
C VAL A 323 -8.55 0.94 2.81
N ALA A 324 -7.36 0.81 2.24
CA ALA A 324 -6.51 -0.36 2.39
C ALA A 324 -5.53 -0.15 3.54
N ARG A 325 -5.39 -1.14 4.43
CA ARG A 325 -4.39 -1.06 5.50
C ARG A 325 -3.16 -1.87 5.10
N LEU A 326 -1.99 -1.44 5.56
CA LEU A 326 -0.82 -2.31 5.52
C LEU A 326 -1.10 -3.54 6.39
N ALA A 327 -1.16 -4.70 5.76
CA ALA A 327 -1.37 -5.97 6.46
C ALA A 327 -0.07 -6.50 7.05
N TYR A 328 1.06 -6.19 6.41
CA TYR A 328 2.37 -6.73 6.74
C TYR A 328 3.48 -5.69 6.53
N GLY A 329 4.70 -6.05 6.94
CA GLY A 329 5.88 -5.22 6.75
C GLY A 329 6.20 -4.96 5.27
N THR A 330 6.87 -3.84 5.03
CA THR A 330 7.37 -3.43 3.72
C THR A 330 8.52 -4.31 3.26
N ILE A 331 8.49 -4.77 2.00
CA ILE A 331 9.62 -5.46 1.37
C ILE A 331 10.49 -4.44 0.63
N GLN A 332 11.80 -4.49 0.86
CA GLN A 332 12.77 -3.67 0.15
C GLN A 332 13.31 -4.39 -1.08
N VAL A 333 13.39 -3.68 -2.20
CA VAL A 333 13.85 -4.21 -3.50
C VAL A 333 14.97 -3.33 -4.05
N GLY A 334 16.05 -3.97 -4.50
CA GLY A 334 17.31 -3.33 -4.87
C GLY A 334 18.18 -3.07 -3.64
N GLY A 335 19.37 -3.67 -3.60
CA GLY A 335 20.39 -3.38 -2.59
C GLY A 335 21.59 -2.64 -3.21
N PRO A 336 22.45 -2.01 -2.39
CA PRO A 336 22.38 -1.82 -0.94
C PRO A 336 21.47 -0.65 -0.49
N THR A 337 21.01 0.19 -1.42
CA THR A 337 19.98 1.22 -1.19
C THR A 337 18.69 0.80 -1.89
N PRO A 338 17.56 0.65 -1.15
CA PRO A 338 16.28 0.28 -1.74
C PRO A 338 15.92 1.18 -2.91
N ARG A 339 15.78 0.60 -4.11
CA ARG A 339 15.34 1.30 -5.32
C ARG A 339 13.84 1.23 -5.51
N SER A 340 13.23 0.18 -4.96
CA SER A 340 11.80 -0.07 -4.98
C SER A 340 11.33 -0.61 -3.64
N LEU A 341 10.04 -0.47 -3.38
CA LEU A 341 9.39 -0.93 -2.15
C LEU A 341 8.09 -1.65 -2.48
N ILE A 342 7.76 -2.66 -1.69
CA ILE A 342 6.48 -3.36 -1.78
C ILE A 342 5.77 -3.24 -0.43
N HIS A 343 4.67 -2.51 -0.40
CA HIS A 343 3.77 -2.41 0.77
C HIS A 343 2.65 -3.42 0.60
N ILE A 344 2.57 -4.42 1.49
CA ILE A 344 1.53 -5.45 1.36
C ILE A 344 0.23 -4.97 2.02
N LEU A 345 -0.85 -4.96 1.24
CA LEU A 345 -2.16 -4.43 1.64
C LEU A 345 -3.15 -5.53 2.03
N SER A 346 -4.03 -5.20 2.97
CA SER A 346 -5.18 -6.02 3.39
C SER A 346 -6.35 -5.97 2.41
N TYR A 347 -6.37 -4.96 1.53
CA TYR A 347 -7.39 -4.75 0.50
C TYR A 347 -6.72 -4.04 -0.68
N PRO A 348 -7.01 -4.37 -1.95
CA PRO A 348 -6.45 -3.63 -3.08
C PRO A 348 -7.03 -2.21 -3.14
N VAL A 349 -6.21 -1.24 -3.52
CA VAL A 349 -6.68 0.11 -3.82
C VAL A 349 -7.27 0.16 -5.22
N VAL A 350 -8.46 0.76 -5.35
CA VAL A 350 -9.16 0.89 -6.64
C VAL A 350 -9.11 2.33 -7.17
N PRO A 351 -8.86 2.55 -8.48
CA PRO A 351 -8.85 3.86 -9.13
C PRO A 351 -10.21 4.55 -9.26
N THR A 352 -11.32 3.87 -8.93
CA THR A 352 -12.69 4.42 -9.02
C THR A 352 -13.44 4.20 -7.72
N VAL A 353 -14.46 5.02 -7.47
CA VAL A 353 -15.43 4.73 -6.41
C VAL A 353 -16.14 3.41 -6.71
N THR A 354 -16.36 2.59 -5.69
CA THR A 354 -16.87 1.22 -5.82
C THR A 354 -18.38 1.16 -6.03
N ASN A 355 -19.12 2.11 -5.48
CA ASN A 355 -20.56 2.23 -5.66
C ASN A 355 -21.03 3.69 -5.59
N ILE A 356 -22.24 3.95 -6.09
CA ILE A 356 -22.84 5.28 -6.15
C ILE A 356 -23.04 5.86 -4.74
N TRP A 357 -23.45 5.03 -3.79
CA TRP A 357 -23.76 5.46 -2.43
C TRP A 357 -22.55 6.08 -1.73
N THR A 358 -21.39 5.42 -1.76
CA THR A 358 -20.15 5.93 -1.17
C THR A 358 -19.79 7.29 -1.78
N LEU A 359 -19.91 7.43 -3.10
CA LEU A 359 -19.62 8.69 -3.78
C LEU A 359 -20.50 9.84 -3.28
N ILE A 360 -21.83 9.65 -3.19
CA ILE A 360 -22.73 10.73 -2.80
C ILE A 360 -22.73 10.99 -1.29
N LYS A 361 -22.47 9.96 -0.47
CA LYS A 361 -22.41 10.08 0.99
C LYS A 361 -21.23 10.92 1.45
N ASP A 362 -20.08 10.74 0.80
CA ASP A 362 -18.84 11.40 1.19
C ASP A 362 -18.74 12.84 0.66
N ASP A 363 -19.60 13.24 -0.28
CA ASP A 363 -19.66 14.61 -0.81
C ASP A 363 -20.75 15.45 -0.08
N PRO A 364 -20.36 16.52 0.64
CA PRO A 364 -21.31 17.34 1.41
C PRO A 364 -22.36 18.04 0.54
N ASN A 365 -22.14 18.17 -0.78
CA ASN A 365 -23.10 18.78 -1.71
C ASN A 365 -24.35 17.93 -1.95
N PHE A 366 -24.38 16.66 -1.53
CA PHE A 366 -25.54 15.78 -1.65
C PHE A 366 -26.17 15.42 -0.30
N SER A 367 -25.84 16.12 0.78
CA SER A 367 -26.34 15.80 2.12
C SER A 367 -27.88 15.74 2.20
N VAL A 368 -28.60 16.57 1.45
CA VAL A 368 -30.08 16.49 1.36
C VAL A 368 -30.52 15.20 0.66
N LEU A 369 -29.92 14.87 -0.49
CA LEU A 369 -30.21 13.64 -1.24
C LEU A 369 -29.95 12.39 -0.40
N VAL A 370 -28.79 12.35 0.28
CA VAL A 370 -28.39 11.29 1.20
C VAL A 370 -29.43 11.13 2.31
N GLY A 371 -29.90 12.23 2.91
CA GLY A 371 -30.96 12.20 3.92
C GLY A 371 -32.28 11.61 3.41
N LEU A 372 -32.64 11.87 2.14
CA LEU A 372 -33.83 11.29 1.52
C LEU A 372 -33.69 9.78 1.32
N PHE A 373 -32.54 9.31 0.81
CA PHE A 373 -32.27 7.86 0.66
C PHE A 373 -32.25 7.13 2.00
N VAL A 374 -31.63 7.70 3.03
CA VAL A 374 -31.63 7.12 4.40
C VAL A 374 -33.05 7.02 4.95
N ARG A 375 -33.90 8.02 4.70
CA ARG A 375 -35.28 8.02 5.19
C ARG A 375 -36.19 7.02 4.46
N GLU A 376 -35.97 6.80 3.17
CA GLU A 376 -36.76 5.83 2.40
C GLU A 376 -36.32 4.39 2.67
N GLY A 377 -35.00 4.16 2.78
CA GLY A 377 -34.40 2.91 3.22
C GLY A 377 -34.27 1.82 2.14
N LYS A 378 -35.26 1.61 1.27
CA LYS A 378 -35.25 0.54 0.27
C LYS A 378 -34.35 0.85 -0.93
N GLU A 379 -34.42 2.07 -1.45
CA GLU A 379 -33.59 2.51 -2.57
C GLU A 379 -32.12 2.71 -2.18
N LEU A 380 -31.86 2.86 -0.87
CA LEU A 380 -30.50 2.88 -0.33
C LEU A 380 -29.78 1.55 -0.60
N GLU A 381 -30.44 0.41 -0.39
CA GLU A 381 -29.87 -0.92 -0.63
C GLU A 381 -29.48 -1.10 -2.10
N ARG A 382 -30.31 -0.56 -3.00
CA ARG A 382 -30.06 -0.55 -4.45
C ARG A 382 -28.80 0.23 -4.81
N LEU A 383 -28.58 1.43 -4.22
CA LEU A 383 -27.37 2.22 -4.47
C LEU A 383 -26.10 1.65 -3.83
N GLN A 384 -26.25 0.86 -2.76
CA GLN A 384 -25.17 0.15 -2.10
C GLN A 384 -24.74 -1.13 -2.83
N GLY A 385 -25.44 -1.51 -3.91
CA GLY A 385 -25.13 -2.71 -4.69
C GLY A 385 -25.52 -4.01 -3.99
N ARG A 386 -26.35 -3.96 -2.94
CA ARG A 386 -26.81 -5.15 -2.23
C ARG A 386 -28.13 -5.63 -2.83
N VAL A 387 -28.13 -6.88 -3.28
CA VAL A 387 -29.26 -7.60 -3.88
C VAL A 387 -30.53 -7.42 -3.04
N VAL A 388 -31.53 -6.73 -3.60
CA VAL A 388 -32.92 -6.78 -3.12
C VAL A 388 -33.59 -7.90 -3.92
N ASP A 389 -34.18 -8.88 -3.23
CA ASP A 389 -34.98 -10.00 -3.75
C ASP A 389 -34.26 -11.23 -4.35
N GLY A 390 -33.39 -11.88 -3.60
CA GLY A 390 -33.13 -13.33 -3.72
C GLY A 390 -32.61 -13.87 -5.07
N GLN A 391 -32.38 -13.00 -6.04
CA GLN A 391 -31.78 -13.34 -7.33
C GLN A 391 -30.28 -13.10 -7.25
N THR A 392 -29.55 -14.20 -7.21
CA THR A 392 -28.11 -14.34 -7.42
C THR A 392 -27.68 -13.98 -8.85
N SER A 393 -28.26 -12.93 -9.45
CA SER A 393 -27.85 -12.49 -10.78
C SER A 393 -26.58 -11.65 -10.68
N VAL A 394 -25.53 -12.31 -11.16
CA VAL A 394 -24.10 -11.99 -11.28
C VAL A 394 -23.79 -10.77 -12.17
N ASN A 395 -24.69 -9.79 -12.25
CA ASN A 395 -24.48 -8.60 -13.05
C ASN A 395 -25.17 -7.41 -12.36
N PRO A 396 -24.43 -6.52 -11.67
CA PRO A 396 -25.04 -5.28 -11.19
C PRO A 396 -25.58 -4.57 -12.42
N GLN A 397 -26.91 -4.45 -12.52
CA GLN A 397 -27.50 -3.65 -13.59
C GLN A 397 -26.81 -2.28 -13.58
N ALA A 398 -26.26 -1.88 -14.72
CA ALA A 398 -25.64 -0.58 -14.85
C ALA A 398 -26.67 0.50 -14.49
N TYR A 399 -26.29 1.47 -13.66
CA TYR A 399 -27.18 2.56 -13.27
C TYR A 399 -26.51 3.91 -13.44
N THR A 400 -27.30 4.91 -13.79
CA THR A 400 -26.88 6.32 -13.74
C THR A 400 -27.74 7.05 -12.73
N LEU A 401 -27.12 7.57 -11.67
CA LEU A 401 -27.82 8.43 -10.73
C LEU A 401 -27.79 9.87 -11.23
N MET A 402 -28.97 10.44 -11.47
CA MET A 402 -29.17 11.85 -11.70
C MET A 402 -29.28 12.53 -10.33
N ALA A 403 -28.16 12.99 -9.77
CA ALA A 403 -28.07 13.47 -8.38
C ALA A 403 -28.34 14.98 -8.29
N PRO A 404 -29.47 15.43 -7.72
CA PRO A 404 -29.67 16.85 -7.44
C PRO A 404 -28.76 17.27 -6.29
N SER A 405 -28.06 18.39 -6.47
CA SER A 405 -27.26 18.99 -5.40
C SER A 405 -28.13 19.63 -4.31
N ASN A 406 -27.54 19.99 -3.18
CA ASN A 406 -28.20 20.77 -2.14
C ASN A 406 -28.76 22.09 -2.68
N ALA A 407 -28.05 22.73 -3.63
CA ALA A 407 -28.53 23.94 -4.30
C ALA A 407 -29.75 23.67 -5.19
N ALA A 408 -29.78 22.52 -5.87
CA ALA A 408 -30.93 22.08 -6.65
C ALA A 408 -32.17 21.88 -5.75
N PHE A 409 -31.99 21.25 -4.57
CA PHE A 409 -33.07 21.10 -3.59
C PHE A 409 -33.52 22.44 -2.99
N ALA A 410 -32.61 23.40 -2.79
CA ALA A 410 -32.99 24.76 -2.37
C ALA A 410 -33.84 25.46 -3.43
N LYS A 411 -33.45 25.36 -4.72
CA LYS A 411 -34.23 25.87 -5.86
C LYS A 411 -35.61 25.21 -5.93
N PHE A 412 -35.68 23.89 -5.73
CA PHE A 412 -36.93 23.14 -5.63
C PHE A 412 -37.82 23.64 -4.48
N ALA A 413 -37.29 23.73 -3.26
CA ALA A 413 -38.02 24.20 -2.10
C ALA A 413 -38.60 25.61 -2.31
N ASN A 414 -37.79 26.53 -2.86
CA ASN A 414 -38.22 27.90 -3.17
C ASN A 414 -39.35 27.93 -4.21
N THR A 415 -39.29 27.07 -5.24
CA THR A 415 -40.33 26.98 -6.28
C THR A 415 -41.70 26.63 -5.71
N TYR A 416 -41.72 25.83 -4.64
CA TYR A 416 -42.94 25.40 -3.94
C TYR A 416 -43.16 26.12 -2.61
N ASN A 417 -42.50 27.27 -2.40
CA ASN A 417 -42.62 28.11 -1.22
C ASN A 417 -42.48 27.33 0.12
N THR A 418 -41.51 26.43 0.18
CA THR A 418 -41.18 25.63 1.37
C THR A 418 -39.70 25.77 1.72
N VAL A 419 -39.28 25.12 2.80
CA VAL A 419 -37.88 25.02 3.23
C VAL A 419 -37.33 23.62 2.98
N VAL A 420 -36.03 23.50 2.79
CA VAL A 420 -35.35 22.23 2.46
C VAL A 420 -35.67 21.11 3.46
N SER A 421 -35.74 21.42 4.76
CA SER A 421 -36.09 20.45 5.81
C SER A 421 -37.49 19.85 5.66
N ASN A 422 -38.40 20.55 4.96
CA ASN A 422 -39.78 20.14 4.73
C ASN A 422 -40.02 19.47 3.38
N ILE A 423 -38.98 19.25 2.55
CA ILE A 423 -39.12 18.61 1.22
C ILE A 423 -39.80 17.23 1.31
N THR A 424 -39.51 16.47 2.36
CA THR A 424 -40.15 15.16 2.58
C THR A 424 -41.66 15.25 2.83
N ASN A 425 -42.11 16.29 3.53
CA ASN A 425 -43.54 16.56 3.74
C ASN A 425 -44.20 17.05 2.45
N LEU A 426 -43.47 17.84 1.65
CA LEU A 426 -43.91 18.30 0.34
C LEU A 426 -44.12 17.13 -0.63
N ILE A 427 -43.19 16.18 -0.68
CA ILE A 427 -43.26 15.00 -1.56
C ILE A 427 -44.31 14.00 -1.05
N GLY A 428 -44.42 13.85 0.27
CA GLY A 428 -45.25 12.85 0.92
C GLY A 428 -44.53 11.51 1.07
N ALA A 429 -44.71 10.84 2.22
CA ALA A 429 -43.99 9.62 2.55
C ALA A 429 -44.26 8.47 1.57
N SER A 430 -45.50 8.33 1.09
CA SER A 430 -45.88 7.31 0.10
C SER A 430 -45.26 7.53 -1.29
N SER A 431 -44.87 8.78 -1.59
CA SER A 431 -44.34 9.17 -2.90
C SER A 431 -42.80 9.26 -2.92
N LEU A 432 -42.16 9.20 -1.75
CA LEU A 432 -40.71 9.35 -1.64
C LEU A 432 -39.94 8.29 -2.42
N GLY A 433 -40.36 7.02 -2.36
CA GLY A 433 -39.73 5.96 -3.14
C GLY A 433 -39.85 6.19 -4.65
N PHE A 434 -41.01 6.66 -5.14
CA PHE A 434 -41.19 7.00 -6.56
C PHE A 434 -40.31 8.19 -6.97
N PHE A 435 -40.24 9.20 -6.12
CA PHE A 435 -39.39 10.36 -6.32
C PHE A 435 -37.92 9.94 -6.46
N LEU A 436 -37.38 9.14 -5.55
CA LEU A 436 -35.98 8.68 -5.60
C LEU A 436 -35.71 7.77 -6.79
N ARG A 437 -36.60 6.83 -7.10
CA ARG A 437 -36.49 5.95 -8.28
C ARG A 437 -36.42 6.70 -9.60
N ASN A 438 -37.10 7.84 -9.69
CA ASN A 438 -37.07 8.69 -10.88
C ASN A 438 -35.69 9.33 -11.15
N HIS A 439 -34.80 9.33 -10.16
CA HIS A 439 -33.42 9.81 -10.29
C HIS A 439 -32.44 8.67 -10.62
N ILE A 440 -32.86 7.41 -10.55
CA ILE A 440 -32.02 6.25 -10.85
C ILE A 440 -32.38 5.78 -12.26
N ILE A 441 -31.47 5.96 -13.22
CA ILE A 441 -31.67 5.54 -14.61
C ILE A 441 -31.06 4.15 -14.81
N VAL A 442 -31.78 3.26 -15.49
CA VAL A 442 -31.28 1.95 -15.91
C VAL A 442 -30.38 2.11 -17.13
N GLY A 443 -29.11 1.76 -16.97
CA GLY A 443 -28.04 1.89 -17.95
C GLY A 443 -26.92 2.80 -17.46
N SER A 444 -25.76 2.68 -18.09
CA SER A 444 -24.59 3.52 -17.84
C SER A 444 -24.54 4.64 -18.88
N TYR A 445 -24.85 5.87 -18.47
CA TYR A 445 -24.89 7.04 -19.34
C TYR A 445 -23.91 8.09 -18.83
N ASN A 446 -22.84 8.28 -19.60
CA ASN A 446 -22.01 9.47 -19.46
C ASN A 446 -22.60 10.64 -20.27
N THR A 447 -22.03 11.84 -20.13
CA THR A 447 -22.47 13.03 -20.86
C THR A 447 -22.45 12.87 -22.38
N ASN A 448 -21.57 12.02 -22.93
CA ASN A 448 -21.48 11.77 -24.37
C ASN A 448 -22.60 10.83 -24.87
N ASN A 449 -23.23 10.07 -23.98
CA ASN A 449 -24.36 9.19 -24.31
C ASN A 449 -25.72 9.88 -24.19
N LEU A 450 -25.77 11.07 -23.57
CA LEU A 450 -26.98 11.83 -23.33
C LEU A 450 -27.24 12.79 -24.50
N THR A 451 -27.66 12.25 -25.64
CA THR A 451 -28.01 13.02 -26.85
C THR A 451 -29.49 13.39 -26.89
N ALA A 452 -29.83 14.49 -27.56
CA ALA A 452 -31.22 14.92 -27.73
C ALA A 452 -32.10 13.81 -28.35
N GLY A 453 -33.32 13.66 -27.82
CA GLY A 453 -34.30 12.65 -28.24
C GLY A 453 -34.17 11.30 -27.53
N VAL A 454 -33.10 11.06 -26.77
CA VAL A 454 -32.97 9.84 -25.96
C VAL A 454 -34.03 9.83 -24.86
N GLN A 455 -34.58 8.64 -24.59
CA GLN A 455 -35.56 8.42 -23.54
C GLN A 455 -34.98 7.43 -22.52
N LEU A 456 -34.67 7.93 -21.33
CA LEU A 456 -34.00 7.20 -20.27
C LEU A 456 -35.02 6.46 -19.41
N THR A 457 -34.84 5.16 -19.21
CA THR A 457 -35.76 4.35 -18.39
C THR A 457 -35.38 4.48 -16.92
N THR A 458 -36.33 4.82 -16.06
CA THR A 458 -36.09 4.93 -14.61
C THR A 458 -36.22 3.57 -13.91
N ALA A 459 -35.44 3.38 -12.85
CA ALA A 459 -35.41 2.14 -12.09
C ALA A 459 -36.75 1.91 -11.38
N GLY A 460 -37.43 0.80 -11.67
CA GLY A 460 -38.66 0.40 -10.98
C GLY A 460 -39.95 1.07 -11.47
N LEU A 461 -39.90 1.80 -12.59
CA LEU A 461 -41.08 2.38 -13.26
C LEU A 461 -41.00 2.08 -14.76
N SER A 462 -41.28 0.84 -15.16
CA SER A 462 -41.07 0.32 -16.53
C SER A 462 -41.76 1.11 -17.66
N SER A 463 -42.75 1.94 -17.34
CA SER A 463 -43.42 2.83 -18.30
C SER A 463 -42.97 4.29 -18.25
N LYS A 464 -42.17 4.70 -17.26
CA LYS A 464 -41.75 6.10 -17.09
C LYS A 464 -40.38 6.31 -17.72
N LYS A 465 -40.30 7.39 -18.50
CA LYS A 465 -39.07 7.80 -19.18
C LYS A 465 -38.73 9.24 -18.82
N VAL A 466 -37.44 9.50 -18.67
CA VAL A 466 -36.89 10.85 -18.60
C VAL A 466 -36.40 11.19 -19.99
N GLY A 467 -36.99 12.23 -20.59
CA GLY A 467 -36.58 12.73 -21.90
C GLY A 467 -35.24 13.44 -21.81
N VAL A 468 -34.42 13.33 -22.83
CA VAL A 468 -33.20 14.12 -22.97
C VAL A 468 -33.39 15.10 -24.11
N THR A 469 -33.28 16.39 -23.81
CA THR A 469 -33.22 17.47 -24.80
C THR A 469 -31.92 18.25 -24.64
N THR A 470 -31.61 19.10 -25.61
CA THR A 470 -30.41 19.96 -25.57
C THR A 470 -30.84 21.40 -25.76
N SER A 471 -30.36 22.28 -24.90
CA SER A 471 -30.53 23.73 -25.02
C SER A 471 -29.15 24.36 -25.16
N GLY A 472 -28.76 24.68 -26.40
CA GLY A 472 -27.37 25.06 -26.72
C GLY A 472 -26.41 23.91 -26.44
N SER A 473 -25.37 24.14 -25.64
CA SER A 473 -24.41 23.12 -25.19
C SER A 473 -24.84 22.38 -23.94
N SER A 474 -25.99 22.74 -23.35
CA SER A 474 -26.47 22.15 -22.10
C SER A 474 -27.41 20.99 -22.36
N ILE A 475 -27.23 19.89 -21.63
CA ILE A 475 -28.13 18.74 -21.65
C ILE A 475 -29.25 19.01 -20.63
N VAL A 476 -30.49 18.91 -21.08
CA VAL A 476 -31.70 19.10 -20.27
C VAL A 476 -32.41 17.76 -20.16
N LEU A 477 -32.77 17.39 -18.94
CA LEU A 477 -33.54 16.21 -18.58
C LEU A 477 -34.97 16.63 -18.30
N GLU A 478 -35.92 15.98 -18.94
CA GLU A 478 -37.34 16.25 -18.84
C GLU A 478 -38.01 15.13 -18.05
N GLY A 479 -38.30 15.42 -16.78
CA GLY A 479 -39.18 14.61 -15.94
C GLY A 479 -40.64 14.93 -16.24
N ALA A 480 -41.56 14.14 -15.66
CA ALA A 480 -43.00 14.31 -15.91
C ALA A 480 -43.55 15.67 -15.43
N LYS A 481 -42.99 16.21 -14.34
CA LYS A 481 -43.44 17.48 -13.71
C LYS A 481 -42.33 18.49 -13.50
N SER A 482 -41.12 18.22 -13.96
CA SER A 482 -39.98 19.13 -13.82
C SER A 482 -38.96 18.94 -14.94
N THR A 483 -38.14 19.98 -15.15
CA THR A 483 -36.99 19.94 -16.04
C THR A 483 -35.73 20.24 -15.24
N ALA A 484 -34.65 19.53 -15.52
CA ALA A 484 -33.37 19.71 -14.86
C ALA A 484 -32.26 19.81 -15.91
N THR A 485 -31.26 20.65 -15.68
CA THR A 485 -30.09 20.78 -16.53
C THR A 485 -28.91 20.06 -15.87
N LEU A 486 -28.12 19.34 -16.66
CA LEU A 486 -26.86 18.77 -16.17
C LEU A 486 -25.89 19.90 -15.80
N VAL A 487 -25.30 19.80 -14.61
CA VAL A 487 -24.29 20.73 -14.12
C VAL A 487 -22.92 20.18 -14.47
N ALA A 488 -22.30 20.75 -15.51
CA ALA A 488 -20.90 20.47 -15.82
C ALA A 488 -19.97 21.00 -14.70
N PRO A 489 -18.81 20.35 -14.45
CA PRO A 489 -18.25 19.18 -15.14
C PRO A 489 -18.52 17.84 -14.40
N PHE A 490 -19.68 17.64 -13.78
CA PHE A 490 -19.92 16.44 -12.97
C PHE A 490 -20.42 15.24 -13.80
N ASN A 491 -19.47 14.50 -14.37
CA ASN A 491 -19.65 13.17 -14.96
C ASN A 491 -18.75 12.18 -14.20
N THR A 492 -19.19 11.73 -13.04
CA THR A 492 -18.35 10.88 -12.18
C THR A 492 -18.59 9.42 -12.48
N GLU A 493 -17.55 8.74 -12.95
CA GLU A 493 -17.56 7.31 -13.21
C GLU A 493 -17.49 6.50 -11.91
N VAL A 494 -18.33 5.47 -11.83
CA VAL A 494 -18.41 4.54 -10.71
C VAL A 494 -18.20 3.13 -11.23
N ALA A 495 -17.39 2.34 -10.52
CA ALA A 495 -17.12 0.94 -10.83
C ALA A 495 -16.73 0.72 -12.31
N TYR A 496 -15.73 1.43 -12.81
CA TYR A 496 -15.20 1.30 -14.18
C TYR A 496 -16.26 1.47 -15.29
N GLY A 497 -17.12 2.46 -15.15
CA GLY A 497 -18.10 2.82 -16.17
C GLY A 497 -19.33 1.92 -16.16
N TRP A 498 -19.50 1.08 -15.13
CA TRP A 498 -20.76 0.38 -14.91
C TRP A 498 -21.85 1.31 -14.38
N ALA A 499 -21.44 2.39 -13.71
CA ALA A 499 -22.36 3.40 -13.25
C ALA A 499 -21.78 4.80 -13.42
N TYR A 500 -22.68 5.78 -13.47
CA TYR A 500 -22.33 7.19 -13.47
C TYR A 500 -23.16 7.94 -12.45
N VAL A 501 -22.59 9.01 -11.91
CA VAL A 501 -23.35 10.05 -11.21
C VAL A 501 -23.26 11.33 -12.01
N GLN A 502 -24.42 11.81 -12.45
CA GLN A 502 -24.60 13.08 -13.16
C GLN A 502 -25.25 14.07 -12.21
N VAL A 503 -24.65 15.25 -12.02
CA VAL A 503 -25.24 16.27 -11.16
C VAL A 503 -26.25 17.09 -11.93
N ILE A 504 -27.40 17.33 -11.32
CA ILE A 504 -28.49 18.11 -11.93
C ILE A 504 -28.86 19.32 -11.07
N ASP A 505 -29.32 20.38 -11.73
CA ASP A 505 -29.65 21.66 -11.08
C ASP A 505 -31.06 21.74 -10.48
N PHE A 506 -31.88 20.71 -10.69
CA PHE A 506 -33.24 20.61 -10.17
C PHE A 506 -33.65 19.14 -10.02
N PRO A 507 -34.43 18.74 -9.00
CA PRO A 507 -34.89 17.37 -8.87
C PRO A 507 -35.89 16.96 -9.97
N LEU A 508 -35.78 15.70 -10.42
CA LEU A 508 -36.69 15.09 -11.39
C LEU A 508 -37.96 14.59 -10.69
N VAL A 509 -39.08 15.27 -10.92
CA VAL A 509 -40.36 14.97 -10.27
C VAL A 509 -41.18 14.03 -11.17
N PRO A 510 -41.53 12.83 -10.71
CA PRO A 510 -42.38 11.92 -11.45
C PRO A 510 -43.86 12.31 -11.31
N GLU A 511 -44.73 11.71 -12.12
CA GLU A 511 -46.16 12.03 -12.17
C GLU A 511 -46.89 11.68 -10.86
N GLU A 512 -46.42 10.66 -10.15
CA GLU A 512 -46.99 10.14 -8.91
C GLU A 512 -46.85 11.12 -7.74
N VAL A 513 -45.91 12.07 -7.81
CA VAL A 513 -45.72 13.07 -6.75
C VAL A 513 -46.72 14.21 -6.95
N ILE A 514 -47.63 14.36 -6.00
CA ILE A 514 -48.59 15.46 -5.97
C ILE A 514 -47.90 16.66 -5.31
N LEU A 515 -47.68 17.72 -6.09
CA LEU A 515 -47.10 18.96 -5.60
C LEU A 515 -48.17 20.06 -5.58
N PRO A 516 -48.11 21.01 -4.63
CA PRO A 516 -48.96 22.19 -4.67
C PRO A 516 -48.61 23.03 -5.90
N THR A 517 -49.58 23.83 -6.38
CA THR A 517 -49.36 24.71 -7.52
C THR A 517 -48.23 25.69 -7.19
N PRO A 518 -47.15 25.79 -8.01
CA PRO A 518 -46.06 26.73 -7.80
C PRO A 518 -46.61 28.15 -7.61
N GLY A 519 -46.12 28.87 -6.60
CA GLY A 519 -46.53 30.25 -6.33
C GLY A 519 -47.96 30.43 -5.80
N SER A 520 -48.76 29.36 -5.65
CA SER A 520 -49.99 29.47 -4.87
C SER A 520 -49.60 29.73 -3.41
N ALA A 521 -49.87 30.94 -2.95
CA ALA A 521 -49.70 31.36 -1.57
C ALA A 521 -50.71 30.61 -0.69
N GLY A 522 -50.50 29.31 -0.51
CA GLY A 522 -51.27 28.48 0.40
C GLY A 522 -50.89 28.81 1.83
N ALA A 523 -51.69 29.70 2.44
CA ALA A 523 -51.91 29.88 3.87
C ALA A 523 -50.69 29.78 4.81
N ALA A 524 -50.25 30.96 5.26
CA ALA A 524 -49.45 31.18 6.47
C ALA A 524 -48.22 30.28 6.61
N LEU A 525 -47.07 30.78 6.12
CA LEU A 525 -45.82 30.48 6.80
C LEU A 525 -46.06 30.69 8.31
N PRO A 526 -45.72 29.73 9.20
CA PRO A 526 -45.79 29.98 10.63
C PRO A 526 -45.02 31.28 10.87
N SER A 527 -45.72 32.26 11.46
CA SER A 527 -45.26 33.63 11.63
C SER A 527 -43.79 33.66 12.03
N VAL A 528 -43.04 34.66 11.57
CA VAL A 528 -41.64 35.00 11.94
C VAL A 528 -41.36 34.84 13.45
N VAL A 529 -42.39 34.87 14.29
CA VAL A 529 -42.42 34.48 15.71
C VAL A 529 -41.80 33.09 16.00
N VAL A 530 -42.00 32.07 15.16
CA VAL A 530 -41.41 30.73 15.39
C VAL A 530 -39.91 30.69 15.04
N LEU A 531 -39.46 31.48 14.05
CA LEU A 531 -38.03 31.62 13.75
C LEU A 531 -37.30 32.39 14.87
N LEU A 532 -37.94 33.39 15.49
CA LEU A 532 -37.39 34.05 16.67
C LEU A 532 -37.38 33.15 17.92
N ALA A 533 -38.40 32.32 18.14
CA ALA A 533 -38.43 31.39 19.27
C ALA A 533 -37.29 30.34 19.20
N GLY A 534 -36.94 29.87 17.99
CA GLY A 534 -35.80 28.98 17.78
C GLY A 534 -34.44 29.66 18.01
N LEU A 535 -34.29 30.93 17.60
CA LEU A 535 -33.06 31.69 17.81
C LEU A 535 -32.84 32.04 19.29
N VAL A 536 -33.91 32.33 20.04
CA VAL A 536 -33.84 32.59 21.49
C VAL A 536 -33.54 31.30 22.27
N ALA A 537 -34.10 30.15 21.88
CA ALA A 537 -33.76 28.88 22.52
C ALA A 537 -32.30 28.45 22.28
N ALA A 538 -31.72 28.76 21.11
CA ALA A 538 -30.30 28.52 20.83
C ALA A 538 -29.37 29.49 21.59
N LEU A 539 -29.79 30.74 21.81
CA LEU A 539 -29.02 31.72 22.57
C LEU A 539 -29.03 31.44 24.08
N VAL A 540 -30.11 30.86 24.62
CA VAL A 540 -30.24 30.49 26.04
C VAL A 540 -29.47 29.21 26.42
N VAL A 541 -29.01 28.42 25.44
CA VAL A 541 -28.13 27.26 25.67
C VAL A 541 -26.63 27.62 25.55
N MET A 542 -26.31 28.83 25.06
CA MET A 542 -24.93 29.34 24.94
C MET A 542 -24.54 30.39 26.00
N ILE A 543 -25.43 30.65 26.97
CA ILE A 543 -25.15 31.37 28.23
C ILE A 543 -25.34 30.37 29.36
#